data_AF-A0A9D0ZIT5-F1
#
_entry.id   AF-A0A9D0ZIT5-F1
#
_cell.length_a   1.000
_cell.length_b   1.000
_cell.length_c   1.000
_cell.angle_alpha   90.00
_cell.angle_beta   90.00
_cell.angle_gamma   90.00
#
_symmetry.space_group_name_H-M   'P 1'
#
loop_
_entity.id
_entity.type
_entity.pdbx_description
1 polymer ?
#
loop_
_entity_poly.entity_id
_entity_poly.type
_entity_poly.pdbx_seq_one_letter_code
_entity_poly.pdbx_strand_id
1 'polypeptide(L)' 'MNRNPKEKLARIDIRVKPKDKEKIKRIADKCNLPLSEYVVQRALGYAPRTVQPEAFFSFLHQIMRAV' A
#
# COMPACT_ATOMS: atom_id res chain seq x y z
N MET A 1 -1.94 -1.23 -25.61
CA MET A 1 -0.85 -0.35 -25.10
C MET A 1 0.46 -0.81 -25.72
N ASN A 2 1.07 0.03 -26.56
CA ASN A 2 2.34 -0.26 -27.23
C ASN A 2 3.48 -0.01 -26.23
N ARG A 3 3.98 -1.07 -25.59
CA ARG A 3 5.09 -0.96 -24.61
C ARG A 3 6.40 -1.13 -25.37
N ASN A 4 7.16 -0.05 -25.52
CA ASN A 4 8.52 -0.12 -26.07
C ASN A 4 9.44 -0.73 -25.00
N PRO A 5 10.10 -1.88 -25.24
CA PRO A 5 10.97 -2.52 -24.26
C PRO A 5 12.17 -1.67 -23.80
N LYS A 6 12.43 -0.52 -24.46
CA LYS A 6 13.49 0.44 -24.09
C LYS A 6 13.05 1.53 -23.10
N GLU A 7 11.80 1.59 -22.69
CA GLU A 7 11.34 2.55 -21.68
C GLU A 7 11.88 2.13 -20.29
N LYS A 8 13.02 2.71 -19.89
CA LYS A 8 13.52 2.57 -18.53
C LYS A 8 12.53 3.25 -17.59
N LEU A 9 11.81 2.46 -16.80
CA LEU A 9 11.00 2.98 -15.70
C LEU A 9 11.88 3.86 -14.81
N ALA A 10 11.46 5.11 -14.57
CA ALA A 10 12.14 6.00 -13.65
C ALA A 10 12.22 5.33 -12.28
N ARG A 11 13.45 5.18 -11.76
CA ARG A 11 13.71 4.52 -10.49
C ARG A 11 13.82 5.56 -9.38
N ILE A 12 13.14 5.31 -8.27
CA ILE A 12 13.23 6.13 -7.05
C ILE A 12 14.00 5.31 -6.01
N ASP A 13 15.16 5.79 -5.60
CA ASP A 13 15.94 5.23 -4.50
C ASP A 13 15.93 6.19 -3.31
N ILE A 14 15.61 5.68 -2.13
CA ILE A 14 15.52 6.49 -0.90
C ILE A 14 16.48 5.90 0.13
N ARG A 15 17.37 6.74 0.66
CA ARG A 15 18.27 6.35 1.75
C ARG A 15 17.58 6.54 3.09
N VAL A 16 17.46 5.47 3.86
CA VAL A 16 16.85 5.45 5.20
C VAL A 16 17.71 4.65 6.17
N LYS A 17 17.57 4.91 7.47
CA LYS A 17 18.20 4.07 8.49
C LYS A 17 17.51 2.69 8.52
N PRO A 18 18.20 1.62 8.92
CA PRO A 18 17.59 0.27 8.99
C PRO A 18 16.31 0.23 9.83
N LYS A 19 16.28 0.93 10.98
CA LYS A 19 15.08 1.03 11.84
C LYS A 19 13.89 1.69 11.14
N ASP A 20 14.14 2.70 10.32
CA ASP A 20 13.08 3.40 9.59
C ASP A 20 12.58 2.56 8.41
N LYS A 21 13.46 1.81 7.76
CA LYS A 21 13.07 0.83 6.72
C LYS A 21 12.09 -0.21 7.28
N GLU A 22 12.36 -0.74 8.48
CA GLU A 22 11.46 -1.70 9.14
C GLU A 22 10.10 -1.08 9.48
N LYS A 23 10.07 0.18 9.94
CA LYS A 23 8.81 0.90 10.18
C LYS A 23 8.01 1.07 8.89
N ILE A 24 8.66 1.49 7.80
CA ILE A 24 8.02 1.66 6.49
C ILE A 24 7.43 0.32 6.03
N LYS A 25 8.17 -0.78 6.14
CA LYS A 25 7.71 -2.12 5.78
C LYS A 25 6.45 -2.54 6.57
N ARG A 26 6.43 -2.31 7.89
CA ARG A 26 5.26 -2.59 8.75
C ARG A 26 4.04 -1.75 8.39
N ILE A 27 4.23 -0.50 7.99
CA ILE A 27 3.11 0.36 7.58
C ILE A 27 2.55 -0.10 6.22
N ALA A 28 3.43 -0.40 5.27
CA ALA A 28 3.01 -0.92 3.96
C ALA A 28 2.19 -2.22 4.10
N ASP A 29 2.62 -3.13 4.98
CA ASP A 29 1.91 -4.37 5.31
C ASP A 29 0.50 -4.14 5.88
N LYS A 30 0.36 -3.20 6.83
CA LYS A 30 -0.96 -2.78 7.35
C LYS A 30 -1.87 -2.14 6.29
N CYS A 31 -1.29 -1.59 5.23
CA CYS A 31 -2.04 -1.05 4.11
C CYS A 31 -2.30 -2.09 3.02
N ASN A 32 -1.83 -3.34 3.21
CA ASN A 32 -1.85 -4.40 2.21
C ASN A 32 -1.21 -3.97 0.88
N LEU A 33 -0.14 -3.19 0.95
CA LEU A 33 0.59 -2.68 -0.23
C LEU A 33 2.01 -3.27 -0.28
N PRO A 34 2.53 -3.61 -1.47
CA PRO A 34 3.94 -3.88 -1.61
C PRO A 34 4.75 -2.60 -1.28
N LEU A 35 5.95 -2.79 -0.72
CA LEU A 35 6.79 -1.68 -0.25
C LEU A 35 7.05 -0.62 -1.34
N SER A 36 7.27 -1.06 -2.58
CA SER A 36 7.51 -0.18 -3.73
C SER A 36 6.30 0.71 -4.03
N GLU A 37 5.10 0.15 -4.06
CA GLU A 37 3.89 0.94 -4.30
C GLU A 37 3.59 1.88 -3.14
N TYR A 38 3.75 1.42 -1.89
CA TYR A 38 3.62 2.28 -0.73
C TYR A 38 4.54 3.50 -0.84
N VAL A 39 5.81 3.30 -1.17
CA VAL A 39 6.78 4.40 -1.32
C VAL A 39 6.38 5.35 -2.45
N VAL A 40 5.95 4.83 -3.61
CA VAL A 40 5.49 5.67 -4.73
C VAL A 40 4.28 6.50 -4.32
N GLN A 41 3.27 5.91 -3.67
CA GLN A 41 2.11 6.64 -3.20
C GLN A 41 2.49 7.76 -2.23
N ARG A 42 3.40 7.47 -1.28
CA ARG A 42 3.89 8.47 -0.32
C ARG A 42 4.70 9.58 -1.00
N ALA A 43 5.51 9.26 -2.01
CA ALA A 43 6.25 10.25 -2.79
C ALA A 43 5.32 11.15 -3.62
N LEU A 44 4.18 10.63 -4.08
CA LEU A 44 3.14 11.38 -4.79
C LEU A 44 2.18 12.14 -3.86
N GLY A 45 2.38 12.07 -2.54
CA GLY A 45 1.53 12.76 -1.55
C GLY A 45 0.20 12.07 -1.23
N TYR A 46 -0.02 10.85 -1.75
CA TYR A 46 -1.24 10.10 -1.46
C TYR A 46 -1.26 9.57 -0.02
N ALA A 47 -2.43 9.65 0.61
CA ALA A 47 -2.68 9.05 1.91
C ALA A 47 -2.81 7.52 1.77
N PRO A 48 -2.10 6.72 2.59
CA PRO A 48 -2.24 5.28 2.54
C PRO A 48 -3.63 4.89 3.03
N ARG A 49 -4.34 4.07 2.25
CA ARG A 49 -5.61 3.49 2.66
C ARG A 49 -5.33 2.19 3.40
N THR A 50 -5.64 2.15 4.69
CA THR A 50 -5.58 0.90 5.46
C THR A 50 -6.73 0.01 5.03
N VAL A 51 -6.43 -1.26 4.77
CA VAL A 51 -7.49 -2.24 4.51
C VAL A 51 -8.24 -2.49 5.82
N GLN A 52 -9.57 -2.45 5.76
CA GLN A 52 -10.42 -2.78 6.90
C GLN A 52 -10.24 -4.28 7.22
N PRO A 53 -10.19 -4.69 8.50
CA PRO A 53 -10.10 -6.09 8.87
C PRO A 53 -11.27 -6.90 8.28
N GLU A 54 -11.05 -8.18 7.97
CA GLU A 54 -12.10 -9.09 7.48
C GLU A 54 -13.35 -9.06 8.40
N ALA A 55 -13.12 -8.98 9.71
CA ALA A 55 -14.16 -8.88 10.73
C ALA A 55 -15.13 -7.70 10.51
N PHE A 56 -14.66 -6.59 9.93
CA PHE A 56 -15.50 -5.46 9.57
C PHE A 56 -16.55 -5.84 8.52
N PHE A 57 -16.15 -6.58 7.49
CA PHE A 57 -17.06 -7.04 6.44
C PHE A 57 -18.03 -8.09 6.97
N SER A 58 -17.56 -9.03 7.80
CA SER A 58 -18.41 -10.02 8.46
C SER A 58 -19.50 -9.35 9.32
N PHE A 59 -19.13 -8.32 10.07
CA PHE A 59 -20.06 -7.53 10.87
C PHE A 59 -21.10 -6.79 10.01
N LEU A 60 -20.66 -6.10 8.96
CA LEU A 60 -21.58 -5.42 8.03
C LEU A 60 -22.57 -6.39 7.38
N HIS A 61 -22.09 -7.57 6.99
CA HIS A 61 -22.92 -8.61 6.39
C HIS A 61 -23.93 -9.18 7.36
N GLN A 62 -23.59 -9.33 8.64
CA GLN A 62 -24.53 -9.72 9.69
C GLN A 62 -25.64 -8.67 9.87
N ILE A 63 -25.29 -7.39 9.90
CA ILE A 63 -26.29 -6.30 10.00
C ILE A 63 -27.18 -6.29 8.76
N MET A 64 -26.62 -6.38 7.55
CA MET A 64 -27.40 -6.37 6.32
C MET A 64 -28.34 -7.58 6.18
N ARG A 65 -28.03 -8.73 6.79
CA ARG A 65 -28.93 -9.90 6.81
C ARG A 65 -30.04 -9.82 7.85
N ALA A 66 -29.92 -8.92 8.82
CA ALA A 66 -30.89 -8.73 9.91
C ALA A 66 -31.94 -7.65 9.60
N VAL A 67 -31.88 -7.04 8.41
CA VAL A 67 -32.86 -6.10 7.84
C VAL A 67 -33.60 -6.80 6.71
#